data_AF-A0A432FA51-F1
#
_entry.id   AF-A0A432FA51-F1
#
_cell.length_a   1.000
_cell.length_b   1.000
_cell.length_c   1.000
_cell.angle_alpha   90.00
_cell.angle_beta   90.00
_cell.angle_gamma   90.00
#
_symmetry.space_group_name_H-M   'P 1'
#
loop_
_entity.id
_entity.type
_entity.pdbx_description
1 polymer ?
#
loop_
_entity_poly.entity_id
_entity_poly.type
_entity_poly.pdbx_seq_one_letter_code
_entity_poly.pdbx_strand_id
1 'polypeptide(L)'
;MKNIYVCGPTVYSSPHIGNLRPMITFDVYRRALAHSGEKVSLINNITDIDDKIISVALKKKVSEESIAKKYEEEYLELLDKFNIIRPEHMPKVVENISDSIKVIEKLIETKHAYIAKGDVYFDVRSIKDYGKLSNRSVPEDNEKNLLKKNPGDFAL
;
A
#
# COMPACT_ATOMS: atom_id res chain seq x y z
N MET A 1 -0.46 -3.83 23.72
CA MET A 1 -0.07 -4.46 22.45
C MET A 1 0.26 -3.34 21.48
N LYS A 2 1.46 -3.32 20.91
CA LYS A 2 1.90 -2.31 19.94
C LYS A 2 1.58 -2.80 18.53
N ASN A 3 0.97 -1.95 17.71
CA ASN A 3 0.67 -2.27 16.33
C ASN A 3 1.70 -1.61 15.42
N ILE A 4 2.30 -2.39 14.52
CA ILE A 4 3.28 -1.92 13.54
C ILE A 4 2.74 -2.25 12.16
N TYR A 5 2.52 -1.23 11.33
CA TYR A 5 2.18 -1.42 9.93
C TYR A 5 3.42 -1.27 9.06
N VAL A 6 3.63 -2.22 8.15
CA VAL A 6 4.70 -2.20 7.15
C VAL A 6 4.07 -2.44 5.80
N CYS A 7 4.23 -1.50 4.85
CA CYS A 7 3.73 -1.70 3.49
C CYS A 7 4.30 -2.99 2.90
N GLY A 8 3.43 -3.86 2.41
CA GLY A 8 3.83 -5.10 1.76
C GLY A 8 3.95 -4.99 0.25
N PRO A 9 4.16 -6.13 -0.43
CA PRO A 9 4.48 -6.15 -1.84
C PRO A 9 3.24 -5.95 -2.72
N THR A 10 3.48 -5.37 -3.90
CA THR A 10 2.60 -5.58 -5.05
C THR A 10 2.94 -6.92 -5.70
N VAL A 11 1.98 -7.84 -5.75
CA VAL A 11 2.19 -9.25 -6.15
C VAL A 11 2.08 -9.45 -7.66
N TYR A 12 2.95 -8.77 -8.43
CA TYR A 12 2.99 -8.86 -9.89
C TYR A 12 4.18 -9.67 -10.45
N SER A 13 5.18 -9.95 -9.62
CA SER A 13 6.39 -10.70 -9.96
C SER A 13 6.99 -11.37 -8.72
N SER A 14 7.94 -12.29 -8.93
CA SER A 14 8.65 -12.96 -7.84
C SER A 14 9.31 -11.93 -6.92
N PRO A 15 9.16 -12.05 -5.58
CA PRO A 15 9.75 -11.10 -4.65
C PRO A 15 11.28 -11.12 -4.73
N HIS A 16 11.88 -9.93 -4.69
CA HIS A 16 13.33 -9.76 -4.64
C HIS A 16 13.80 -9.34 -3.24
N ILE A 17 15.10 -9.29 -3.02
CA ILE A 17 15.69 -8.91 -1.72
C ILE A 17 15.17 -7.56 -1.19
N GLY A 18 14.86 -6.61 -2.07
CA GLY A 18 14.24 -5.34 -1.68
C GLY A 18 12.85 -5.46 -1.03
N ASN A 19 12.05 -6.48 -1.37
CA ASN A 19 10.77 -6.75 -0.73
C ASN A 19 10.95 -7.40 0.65
N LEU A 20 11.96 -8.26 0.79
CA LEU A 20 12.24 -8.98 2.04
C LEU A 20 12.95 -8.10 3.07
N ARG A 21 13.80 -7.16 2.64
CA ARG A 21 14.59 -6.32 3.56
C ARG A 21 13.74 -5.57 4.60
N PRO A 22 12.62 -4.90 4.25
CA PRO A 22 11.73 -4.31 5.25
C PRO A 22 11.21 -5.34 6.24
N MET A 23 10.76 -6.50 5.76
CA MET A 23 10.23 -7.56 6.61
C MET A 23 11.27 -8.12 7.59
N ILE A 24 12.50 -8.35 7.12
CA ILE A 24 13.61 -8.75 7.99
C ILE A 24 13.87 -7.68 9.06
N THR A 25 13.88 -6.40 8.66
CA THR A 25 14.13 -5.28 9.59
C THR A 25 13.07 -5.22 10.69
N PHE A 26 11.79 -5.30 10.31
CA PHE A 26 10.70 -5.24 11.27
C PHE A 26 10.50 -6.54 12.05
N ASP A 27 10.92 -7.69 11.53
CA ASP A 27 10.96 -8.94 12.28
C ASP A 27 12.00 -8.88 13.39
N VAL A 28 13.22 -8.41 13.10
CA VAL A 28 14.26 -8.17 14.12
C VAL A 28 13.76 -7.19 15.18
N TYR A 29 13.12 -6.10 14.76
CA TYR A 29 12.56 -5.11 15.68
C TYR A 29 11.45 -5.70 16.56
N ARG A 30 10.52 -6.46 15.98
CA ARG A 30 9.46 -7.17 16.72
C ARG A 30 10.05 -8.14 17.72
N ARG A 31 11.07 -8.93 17.34
CA ARG A 31 11.74 -9.88 18.24
C ARG A 31 12.44 -9.17 19.40
N ALA A 32 13.09 -8.04 19.15
CA ALA A 32 13.72 -7.25 20.20
C ALA A 32 12.70 -6.68 21.21
N LEU A 33 11.55 -6.19 20.71
CA LEU A 33 10.45 -5.75 21.56
C LEU A 33 9.87 -6.92 22.38
N ALA A 34 9.62 -8.07 21.73
CA ALA A 34 9.11 -9.27 22.40
C ALA A 34 10.07 -9.76 23.49
N HIS A 35 11.38 -9.73 23.24
CA HIS A 35 12.39 -10.05 24.25
C HIS A 35 12.34 -9.10 25.45
N SER A 36 11.94 -7.84 25.25
CA SER A 36 11.77 -6.84 26.30
C SER A 36 10.41 -6.93 27.03
N GLY A 37 9.60 -7.98 26.76
CA GLY A 37 8.29 -8.19 27.36
C GLY A 37 7.13 -7.48 26.66
N GLU A 38 7.37 -6.83 25.52
CA GLU A 38 6.33 -6.13 24.76
C GLU A 38 5.57 -7.08 23.83
N LYS A 39 4.24 -6.98 23.79
CA LYS A 39 3.43 -7.67 22.79
C LYS A 39 3.27 -6.80 21.56
N VAL A 40 3.68 -7.29 20.40
CA VAL A 40 3.65 -6.58 19.12
C VAL A 40 2.79 -7.34 18.13
N SER A 41 1.93 -6.62 17.40
CA SER A 41 1.21 -7.10 16.22
C SER A 41 1.74 -6.36 15.00
N LEU A 42 2.23 -7.11 14.03
CA LEU A 42 2.72 -6.67 12.74
C LEU A 42 1.62 -6.86 11.69
N ILE A 43 1.34 -5.80 10.95
CA ILE A 43 0.42 -5.78 9.82
C ILE A 43 1.23 -5.55 8.56
N ASN A 44 1.02 -6.39 7.54
CA ASN A 44 1.68 -6.28 6.25
C ASN A 44 0.69 -6.57 5.13
N ASN A 45 0.16 -5.52 4.50
CA ASN A 45 -0.83 -5.68 3.45
C ASN A 45 -0.27 -6.44 2.23
N ILE A 46 -1.15 -7.02 1.42
CA ILE A 46 -0.82 -7.49 0.08
C ILE A 46 -1.52 -6.59 -0.92
N THR A 47 -0.75 -5.96 -1.82
CA THR A 47 -1.32 -5.18 -2.92
C THR A 47 -1.58 -6.10 -4.10
N ASP A 48 -2.80 -6.65 -4.16
CA ASP A 48 -3.28 -7.62 -5.15
C ASP A 48 -4.13 -7.00 -6.28
N ILE A 49 -4.31 -5.68 -6.26
CA ILE A 49 -4.88 -4.87 -7.35
C ILE A 49 -3.90 -3.72 -7.65
N ASP A 50 -3.36 -3.67 -8.87
CA ASP A 50 -2.42 -2.65 -9.32
C ASP A 50 -2.26 -2.71 -10.86
N ASP A 51 -1.94 -1.59 -11.50
CA ASP A 51 -1.68 -1.52 -12.95
C ASP A 51 -0.60 -2.49 -13.42
N LYS A 52 0.41 -2.76 -12.57
CA LYS A 52 1.46 -3.75 -12.87
C LYS A 52 0.90 -5.16 -12.97
N ILE A 53 -0.06 -5.52 -12.11
CA ILE A 53 -0.72 -6.83 -12.12
C ILE A 53 -1.53 -6.97 -13.41
N ILE A 54 -2.34 -5.96 -13.75
CA ILE A 54 -3.12 -5.90 -14.99
C ILE A 54 -2.21 -6.06 -16.21
N SER A 55 -1.11 -5.31 -16.27
CA SER A 55 -0.13 -5.40 -17.38
C SER A 55 0.48 -6.81 -17.51
N VAL A 56 0.83 -7.47 -16.39
CA VAL A 56 1.39 -8.82 -16.42
C VAL A 56 0.34 -9.86 -16.83
N ALA A 57 -0.88 -9.75 -16.32
CA ALA A 57 -2.01 -10.62 -16.64
C ALA A 57 -2.33 -10.58 -18.14
N LEU A 58 -2.44 -9.38 -18.72
CA LEU A 58 -2.64 -9.18 -20.16
C LEU A 58 -1.53 -9.80 -21.00
N LYS A 59 -0.26 -9.59 -20.63
CA LYS A 59 0.90 -10.16 -21.36
C LYS A 59 0.91 -11.68 -21.32
N LYS A 60 0.55 -12.28 -20.19
CA LYS A 60 0.54 -13.73 -19.99
C LYS A 60 -0.78 -14.40 -20.40
N LYS A 61 -1.81 -13.62 -20.77
CA LYS A 61 -3.15 -14.10 -21.12
C LYS A 61 -3.78 -14.97 -20.02
N VAL A 62 -3.65 -14.52 -18.78
CA VAL A 62 -4.26 -15.14 -17.59
C VAL A 62 -4.97 -14.07 -16.76
N SER A 63 -5.75 -14.46 -15.75
CA SER A 63 -6.41 -13.50 -14.86
C SER A 63 -5.43 -12.80 -13.91
N GLU A 64 -5.77 -11.58 -13.50
CA GLU A 64 -5.07 -10.82 -12.46
C GLU A 64 -4.99 -11.59 -11.15
N GLU A 65 -6.07 -12.25 -10.76
CA GLU A 65 -6.14 -13.12 -9.57
C GLU A 65 -5.08 -14.24 -9.63
N SER A 66 -4.90 -14.87 -10.80
CA SER A 66 -3.89 -15.93 -10.95
C SER A 66 -2.47 -15.39 -10.79
N ILE A 67 -2.19 -14.18 -11.29
CA ILE A 67 -0.91 -13.50 -11.11
C ILE A 67 -0.69 -13.16 -9.63
N ALA A 68 -1.68 -12.51 -9.01
CA ALA A 68 -1.60 -12.07 -7.62
C ALA A 68 -1.40 -13.26 -6.68
N LYS A 69 -2.23 -14.31 -6.81
CA LYS A 69 -2.15 -15.52 -5.99
C LYS A 69 -0.79 -16.20 -6.09
N LYS A 70 -0.28 -16.38 -7.31
CA LYS A 70 1.02 -17.01 -7.52
C LYS A 70 2.14 -16.28 -6.77
N TYR A 71 2.23 -14.96 -6.94
CA TYR A 71 3.32 -14.19 -6.37
C TYR A 71 3.14 -13.88 -4.88
N GLU A 72 1.89 -13.90 -4.39
CA GLU A 72 1.59 -13.95 -2.96
C GLU A 72 2.11 -15.24 -2.32
N GLU A 73 1.84 -16.40 -2.93
CA GLU A 73 2.34 -17.70 -2.46
C GLU A 73 3.87 -17.72 -2.41
N GLU A 74 4.55 -17.27 -3.47
CA GLU A 74 6.01 -17.13 -3.50
C GLU A 74 6.52 -16.20 -2.39
N TYR A 75 5.81 -15.11 -2.09
CA TYR A 75 6.18 -14.20 -0.98
C TYR A 75 6.07 -14.87 0.38
N LEU A 76 4.96 -15.57 0.65
CA LEU A 76 4.75 -16.28 1.91
C LEU A 76 5.78 -17.38 2.13
N GLU A 77 6.12 -18.15 1.09
CA GLU A 77 7.18 -19.16 1.14
C GLU A 77 8.54 -18.54 1.48
N LEU A 78 8.85 -17.37 0.93
CA LEU A 78 10.10 -16.68 1.25
C LEU A 78 10.12 -16.19 2.69
N LEU A 79 9.01 -15.66 3.23
CA LEU A 79 8.96 -15.28 4.64
C LEU A 79 9.33 -16.46 5.56
N ASP A 80 8.73 -17.63 5.32
CA ASP A 80 9.04 -18.84 6.08
C ASP A 80 10.49 -19.28 5.89
N LYS A 81 10.97 -19.30 4.64
CA LYS A 81 12.33 -19.72 4.30
C LYS A 81 13.40 -18.86 4.98
N PHE A 82 13.13 -17.57 5.16
CA PHE A 82 14.02 -16.64 5.86
C PHE A 82 13.78 -16.56 7.37
N ASN A 83 12.96 -17.46 7.93
CA ASN A 83 12.61 -17.49 9.35
C ASN A 83 12.02 -16.16 9.85
N ILE A 84 11.28 -15.48 8.99
CA ILE A 84 10.53 -14.28 9.34
C ILE A 84 9.22 -14.76 9.96
N ILE A 85 8.90 -14.33 11.17
CA ILE A 85 7.59 -14.67 11.75
C ILE A 85 6.53 -13.99 10.87
N ARG A 86 5.51 -14.73 10.44
CA ARG A 86 4.46 -14.13 9.60
C ARG A 86 3.78 -12.96 10.34
N PRO A 87 3.37 -11.89 9.63
CA PRO A 87 2.52 -10.84 10.19
C PRO A 87 1.21 -11.43 10.72
N GLU A 88 0.71 -10.89 11.83
CA GLU A 88 -0.57 -11.31 12.42
C GLU A 88 -1.75 -10.95 11.51
N HIS A 89 -1.61 -9.90 10.71
CA HIS A 89 -2.59 -9.51 9.70
C HIS A 89 -1.94 -9.21 8.35
N MET A 90 -2.51 -9.77 7.29
CA MET A 90 -2.08 -9.54 5.92
C MET A 90 -3.26 -9.15 5.02
N PRO A 91 -3.89 -7.98 5.24
CA PRO A 91 -5.09 -7.58 4.51
C PRO A 91 -4.78 -7.41 3.02
N LYS A 92 -5.67 -7.93 2.17
CA LYS A 92 -5.63 -7.76 0.72
C LYS A 92 -6.44 -6.54 0.28
N VAL A 93 -6.04 -5.89 -0.81
CA VAL A 93 -6.77 -4.72 -1.32
C VAL A 93 -8.17 -5.16 -1.77
N VAL A 94 -8.30 -6.27 -2.49
CA VAL A 94 -9.61 -6.75 -3.00
C VAL A 94 -10.63 -6.98 -1.89
N GLU A 95 -10.18 -7.45 -0.72
CA GLU A 95 -11.04 -7.75 0.44
C GLU A 95 -11.45 -6.50 1.21
N ASN A 96 -10.75 -5.37 1.01
CA ASN A 96 -10.91 -4.14 1.80
C ASN A 96 -11.42 -2.94 0.96
N ILE A 97 -11.88 -3.17 -0.28
CA ILE A 97 -12.43 -2.12 -1.17
C ILE A 97 -13.55 -1.31 -0.48
N SER A 98 -14.45 -2.00 0.23
CA SER A 98 -15.56 -1.35 0.95
C SER A 98 -15.09 -0.35 2.01
N ASP A 99 -13.94 -0.61 2.66
CA ASP A 99 -13.39 0.29 3.66
C ASP A 99 -12.66 1.47 3.00
N SER A 100 -11.97 1.24 1.88
CA SER A 100 -11.44 2.33 1.04
C SER A 100 -12.55 3.28 0.59
N ILE A 101 -13.69 2.76 0.12
CA ILE A 101 -14.84 3.58 -0.28
C ILE A 101 -15.33 4.47 0.87
N LYS A 102 -15.50 3.92 2.08
CA LYS A 102 -15.91 4.72 3.26
C LYS A 102 -14.93 5.85 3.58
N VAL A 103 -13.62 5.58 3.45
CA VAL A 103 -12.59 6.61 3.65
C VAL A 103 -12.71 7.70 2.58
N ILE A 104 -12.90 7.32 1.31
CA ILE A 104 -13.07 8.26 0.20
C ILE A 104 -14.32 9.12 0.39
N GLU A 105 -15.45 8.51 0.72
CA GLU A 105 -16.69 9.22 1.05
C GLU A 105 -16.45 10.24 2.17
N LYS A 106 -15.73 9.83 3.23
CA LYS A 106 -15.43 10.73 4.33
C LYS A 106 -14.54 11.90 3.91
N LEU A 107 -13.56 11.67 3.04
CA LEU A 107 -12.69 12.71 2.50
C LEU A 107 -13.47 13.69 1.62
N ILE A 108 -14.45 13.23 0.86
CA ILE A 108 -15.35 14.09 0.09
C ILE A 108 -16.22 14.94 1.03
N GLU A 109 -16.88 14.33 2.03
CA GLU A 109 -17.71 15.03 3.02
C GLU A 109 -16.95 16.15 3.73
N THR A 110 -15.70 15.88 4.07
CA THR A 110 -14.82 16.81 4.81
C THR A 110 -14.07 17.78 3.90
N LYS A 111 -14.37 17.80 2.59
CA LYS A 111 -13.78 18.68 1.58
C LYS A 111 -12.26 18.51 1.39
N HIS A 112 -11.75 17.30 1.66
CA HIS A 112 -10.37 16.90 1.38
C HIS A 112 -10.22 16.13 0.07
N ALA A 113 -11.33 15.70 -0.55
CA ALA A 113 -11.35 15.07 -1.86
C ALA A 113 -12.45 15.67 -2.75
N TYR A 114 -12.33 15.47 -4.06
CA TYR A 114 -13.31 15.93 -5.05
C TYR A 114 -13.42 14.96 -6.23
N ILE A 115 -14.59 14.97 -6.88
CA ILE A 115 -14.88 14.14 -8.06
C ILE A 115 -14.51 14.91 -9.33
N ALA A 116 -13.84 14.25 -10.28
CA ALA A 116 -13.53 14.79 -11.60
C ALA A 116 -13.68 13.72 -12.69
N LYS A 117 -14.67 13.90 -13.59
CA LYS A 117 -14.98 12.97 -14.70
C LYS A 117 -15.10 11.49 -14.31
N GLY A 118 -15.62 11.20 -13.12
CA GLY A 118 -15.82 9.83 -12.63
C GLY A 118 -14.73 9.32 -11.71
N ASP A 119 -13.56 9.97 -11.69
CA ASP A 119 -12.49 9.69 -10.72
C ASP A 119 -12.68 10.52 -9.45
N VAL A 120 -12.04 10.08 -8.36
CA VAL A 120 -11.93 10.86 -7.12
C VAL A 120 -10.47 11.22 -6.87
N TYR A 121 -10.19 12.49 -6.57
CA TYR A 121 -8.85 12.99 -6.28
C TYR A 121 -8.78 13.59 -4.88
N PHE A 122 -7.66 13.36 -4.19
CA PHE A 122 -7.32 14.05 -2.95
C PHE A 122 -6.77 15.45 -3.26
N ASP A 123 -7.31 16.48 -2.59
CA ASP A 123 -6.83 17.87 -2.70
C ASP A 123 -5.68 18.09 -1.71
N VAL A 124 -4.44 18.09 -2.20
CA VAL A 124 -3.27 18.23 -1.31
C VAL A 124 -3.20 19.60 -0.64
N ARG A 125 -3.84 20.63 -1.20
CA ARG A 125 -3.89 21.97 -0.60
C ARG A 125 -4.92 22.09 0.52
N SER A 126 -5.80 21.11 0.66
CA SER A 126 -6.74 21.04 1.79
C SER A 126 -6.06 20.74 3.13
N ILE A 127 -4.80 20.28 3.13
CA ILE A 127 -3.99 20.01 4.32
C ILE A 127 -2.87 21.05 4.44
N LYS A 128 -2.89 21.82 5.52
CA LYS A 128 -1.97 22.95 5.74
C LYS A 128 -0.49 22.55 5.79
N ASP A 129 -0.17 21.40 6.38
CA ASP A 129 1.20 20.89 6.56
C ASP A 129 1.50 19.67 5.68
N TYR A 130 0.84 19.57 4.52
CA TYR A 130 1.13 18.52 3.55
C TYR A 130 2.62 18.50 3.18
N GLY A 131 3.21 17.30 3.18
CA GLY A 131 4.64 17.12 2.91
C GLY A 131 5.57 17.19 4.14
N LYS A 132 5.02 17.41 5.35
CA LYS A 132 5.79 17.39 6.61
C LYS A 132 6.62 16.12 6.81
N LEU A 133 6.12 14.95 6.38
CA LEU A 133 6.83 13.67 6.52
C LEU A 133 8.10 13.60 5.65
N SER A 134 8.02 14.09 4.41
CA SER A 134 9.14 14.07 3.46
C SER A 134 10.00 15.32 3.52
N ASN A 135 9.59 16.32 4.32
CA ASN A 135 10.15 17.66 4.35
C ASN A 135 10.19 18.31 2.95
N ARG A 136 9.11 18.15 2.18
CA ARG A 136 8.96 18.73 0.83
C ARG A 136 7.69 19.56 0.75
N SER A 137 7.73 20.65 -0.01
CA SER A 137 6.54 21.40 -0.39
C SER A 137 5.74 20.69 -1.48
N VAL A 138 4.47 21.06 -1.64
CA VAL A 138 3.64 20.61 -2.76
C VAL A 138 4.30 21.07 -4.08
N PRO A 139 4.56 20.17 -5.05
CA PRO A 139 5.10 20.54 -6.35
C PRO A 139 4.22 21.57 -7.06
N GLU A 140 4.83 22.58 -7.68
CA GLU A 140 4.11 23.68 -8.32
C GLU A 140 3.83 23.48 -9.83
N ASP A 141 4.51 22.57 -10.55
CA ASP A 141 4.24 22.27 -11.98
C ASP A 141 4.92 20.93 -12.42
N ASN A 142 4.42 20.09 -13.34
CA ASN A 142 4.56 20.26 -14.81
C ASN A 142 3.68 19.31 -15.68
N GLU A 143 2.68 18.62 -15.13
CA GLU A 143 1.76 17.80 -15.96
C GLU A 143 0.32 18.32 -15.83
N LYS A 144 -0.22 18.84 -16.93
CA LYS A 144 -1.64 19.21 -17.05
C LYS A 144 -2.50 17.96 -17.16
N ASN A 145 -2.66 17.22 -16.06
CA ASN A 145 -3.87 16.43 -15.92
C ASN A 145 -5.02 17.42 -15.71
N LEU A 146 -5.81 17.66 -16.76
CA LEU A 146 -6.93 18.61 -16.77
C LEU A 146 -8.02 18.28 -15.75
N LEU A 147 -7.98 17.09 -15.13
CA LEU A 147 -8.90 16.68 -14.07
C LEU A 147 -8.48 17.18 -12.69
N LYS A 148 -7.18 17.43 -12.48
CA LYS A 148 -6.64 17.83 -11.17
C LYS A 148 -6.73 19.33 -10.98
N LYS A 149 -7.19 19.76 -9.80
CA LYS A 149 -7.15 21.17 -9.36
C LYS A 149 -5.73 21.63 -9.09
N ASN A 150 -4.89 20.75 -8.53
CA ASN A 150 -3.48 21.02 -8.27
C ASN A 150 -2.60 19.90 -8.84
N PRO A 151 -1.37 20.21 -9.31
CA PRO A 151 -0.46 19.19 -9.85
C PRO A 151 -0.14 18.04 -8.88
N GLY A 152 -0.11 18.35 -7.58
CA GLY A 152 0.16 17.37 -6.52
C GLY A 152 -1.01 16.48 -6.11
N ASP A 153 -2.23 16.75 -6.59
CA ASP A 153 -3.40 15.92 -6.29
C ASP A 153 -3.20 14.49 -6.83
N PHE A 154 -3.75 13.49 -6.15
CA PHE A 154 -3.60 12.08 -6.52
C PHE A 154 -4.95 11.35 -6.47
N ALA A 155 -5.09 10.31 -7.30
CA ALA A 155 -6.30 9.50 -7.34
C ALA A 155 -6.45 8.71 -6.03
N LEU A 156 -7.70 8.58 -5.58
CA LEU A 156 -8.09 7.81 -4.39
C LEU A 156 -8.76 6.50 -4.77
#